data_AF-A0A3C2AB72-F1
#
_entry.id   AF-A0A3C2AB72-F1
#
_cell.length_a   1.000
_cell.length_b   1.000
_cell.length_c   1.000
_cell.angle_alpha   90.00
_cell.angle_beta   90.00
_cell.angle_gamma   90.00
#
_symmetry.space_group_name_H-M   'P 1'
#
loop_
_entity.id
_entity.type
_entity.pdbx_description
1 polymer ?
#
loop_
_entity_poly.entity_id
_entity_poly.type
_entity_poly.pdbx_seq_one_letter_code
_entity_poly.pdbx_strand_id
1 'polypeptide(L)'
;SAELLTSPWQSAGASGSEKKASFIQWAEGFQQNIYLHRIYNTYELVLTGQQDLYRRYWSAQLNEAAVAYPSAVAWKPSPSLMFAGKPQTTGLILQEGTPRGVLLQEGQLPESLPIVQNLYEPVRWEARWQPATPGWVGLALTEPARDTRWAYVLPDTTYPELQRTALQNAFAKASQEQKMSSTETTLVAKPIPAFWWWGLALFCLAFLWIEPKL
;
A
#
# COMPACT_ATOMS: atom_id res chain seq x y z
N SER A 1 25.72 -13.54 -38.00
CA SER A 1 25.58 -12.09 -38.24
C SER A 1 25.15 -11.45 -36.94
N ALA A 2 26.05 -10.66 -36.34
CA ALA A 2 25.85 -10.01 -35.06
C ALA A 2 25.23 -8.64 -35.31
N GLU A 3 23.99 -8.44 -34.86
CA GLU A 3 23.42 -7.09 -34.74
C GLU A 3 23.42 -6.66 -33.29
N LEU A 4 24.07 -5.51 -33.10
CA LEU A 4 24.28 -4.77 -31.87
C LEU A 4 22.94 -4.25 -31.34
N LEU A 5 22.50 -4.74 -30.18
CA LEU A 5 21.49 -4.06 -29.38
C LEU A 5 22.19 -2.96 -28.58
N THR A 6 22.12 -1.76 -29.14
CA THR A 6 22.64 -0.53 -28.55
C THR A 6 21.94 -0.26 -27.22
N SER A 7 22.76 -0.03 -26.19
CA SER A 7 22.31 0.46 -24.90
C SER A 7 21.71 1.87 -25.04
N PRO A 8 20.64 2.24 -24.31
CA PRO A 8 19.99 3.56 -24.46
C PRO A 8 20.79 4.72 -23.84
N TRP A 9 22.08 4.54 -23.52
CA TRP A 9 22.92 5.51 -22.82
C TRP A 9 23.52 6.62 -23.71
N GLN A 10 22.84 7.00 -24.79
CA GLN A 10 23.17 8.21 -25.55
C GLN A 10 21.97 9.16 -25.62
N SER A 11 21.55 9.68 -24.47
CA SER A 11 21.03 11.05 -24.43
C SER A 11 21.51 11.73 -23.15
N ALA A 12 21.99 12.95 -23.34
CA ALA A 12 22.75 13.74 -22.39
C ALA A 12 21.85 14.34 -21.29
N GLY A 13 22.41 14.50 -20.08
CA GLY A 13 21.92 15.51 -19.13
C GLY A 13 21.03 15.07 -17.96
N ALA A 14 21.09 13.82 -17.49
CA ALA A 14 20.31 13.39 -16.31
C ALA A 14 21.17 13.25 -15.03
N SER A 15 20.65 13.79 -13.92
CA SER A 15 21.26 13.84 -12.59
C SER A 15 21.49 12.44 -11.99
N GLY A 16 22.50 12.30 -11.12
CA GLY A 16 22.97 11.00 -10.60
C GLY A 16 21.93 10.17 -9.82
N SER A 17 20.81 10.76 -9.39
CA SER A 17 19.69 10.04 -8.76
C SER A 17 18.77 9.36 -9.79
N GLU A 18 18.54 9.98 -10.94
CA GLU A 18 17.70 9.44 -12.03
C GLU A 18 18.35 8.23 -12.69
N LYS A 19 19.68 8.25 -12.83
CA LYS A 19 20.44 7.10 -13.37
C LYS A 19 20.39 5.88 -12.46
N LYS A 20 20.28 6.06 -11.14
CA LYS A 20 20.13 4.96 -10.18
C LYS A 20 18.72 4.39 -10.19
N ALA A 21 17.70 5.25 -10.26
CA ALA A 21 16.32 4.83 -10.34
C ALA A 21 16.05 4.04 -11.63
N SER A 22 16.54 4.50 -12.78
CA SER A 22 16.39 3.79 -14.06
C SER A 22 17.17 2.47 -14.10
N PHE A 23 18.33 2.38 -13.43
CA PHE A 23 19.09 1.14 -13.31
C PHE A 23 18.36 0.10 -12.45
N ILE A 24 17.77 0.51 -11.32
CA ILE A 24 16.99 -0.39 -10.45
C ILE A 24 15.75 -0.89 -11.20
N GLN A 25 15.05 0.02 -11.90
CA GLN A 25 13.85 -0.33 -12.67
C GLN A 25 14.16 -1.23 -13.87
N TRP A 26 15.30 -1.03 -14.54
CA TRP A 26 15.79 -1.93 -15.58
C TRP A 26 16.21 -3.29 -15.02
N ALA A 27 16.91 -3.33 -13.88
CA ALA A 27 17.35 -4.57 -13.24
C ALA A 27 16.17 -5.43 -12.75
N GLU A 28 15.12 -4.80 -12.19
CA GLU A 28 13.90 -5.49 -11.78
C GLU A 28 13.12 -6.04 -12.99
N GLY A 29 13.01 -5.27 -14.08
CA GLY A 29 12.41 -5.74 -15.33
C GLY A 29 13.22 -6.87 -15.99
N PHE A 30 14.54 -6.81 -15.93
CA PHE A 30 15.43 -7.84 -16.48
C PHE A 30 15.34 -9.14 -15.67
N GLN A 31 15.26 -9.06 -14.34
CA GLN A 31 15.02 -10.24 -13.51
C GLN A 31 13.67 -10.88 -13.82
N GLN A 32 12.59 -10.10 -13.88
CA GLN A 32 11.26 -10.62 -14.22
C GLN A 32 11.21 -11.32 -15.59
N ASN A 33 11.93 -10.79 -16.59
CA ASN A 33 11.94 -11.36 -17.94
C ASN A 33 12.82 -12.62 -18.06
N ILE A 34 13.91 -12.71 -17.28
CA ILE A 34 14.75 -13.92 -17.20
C ILE A 34 13.97 -15.09 -16.57
N TYR A 35 13.13 -14.82 -15.56
CA TYR A 35 12.34 -15.87 -14.93
C TYR A 35 11.33 -16.50 -15.89
N LEU A 36 10.65 -15.69 -16.72
CA LEU A 36 9.64 -16.18 -17.66
C LEU A 36 10.25 -16.98 -18.84
N HIS A 37 11.44 -16.60 -19.32
CA HIS A 37 12.03 -17.29 -20.47
C HIS A 37 12.61 -18.68 -20.13
N ARG A 38 12.96 -18.92 -18.85
CA ARG A 38 13.53 -20.20 -18.37
C ARG A 38 12.49 -21.31 -18.13
N ILE A 39 11.19 -20.99 -18.11
CA ILE A 39 10.11 -21.93 -17.75
C ILE A 39 9.79 -22.93 -18.88
N TYR A 40 10.10 -22.56 -20.13
CA TYR A 40 9.60 -23.23 -21.33
C TYR A 40 10.05 -24.70 -21.52
N ASN A 41 11.08 -25.18 -20.83
CA ASN A 41 11.61 -26.54 -21.03
C ASN A 41 11.39 -27.51 -19.86
N THR A 42 10.65 -27.10 -18.82
CA THR A 42 10.40 -28.00 -17.67
C THR A 42 9.19 -28.92 -17.85
N TYR A 43 8.28 -28.60 -18.78
CA TYR A 43 7.09 -29.42 -19.03
C TYR A 43 7.42 -30.70 -19.82
N GLU A 44 8.48 -30.69 -20.62
CA GLU A 44 8.98 -31.89 -21.31
C GLU A 44 9.46 -32.96 -20.33
N LEU A 45 9.96 -32.57 -19.15
CA LEU A 45 10.35 -33.50 -18.08
C LEU A 45 9.14 -34.28 -17.52
N VAL A 46 7.95 -33.66 -17.51
CA VAL A 46 6.71 -34.33 -17.11
C VAL A 46 6.25 -35.30 -18.20
N LEU A 47 6.31 -34.87 -19.46
CA LEU A 47 5.91 -35.67 -20.63
C LEU A 47 6.83 -36.87 -20.86
N THR A 48 8.11 -36.76 -20.50
CA THR A 48 9.11 -37.85 -20.59
C THR A 48 9.13 -38.75 -19.35
N GLY A 49 8.22 -38.53 -18.38
CA GLY A 49 8.07 -39.37 -17.19
C GLY A 49 9.07 -39.09 -16.05
N GLN A 50 9.90 -38.06 -16.16
CA GLN A 50 10.91 -37.69 -15.16
C GLN A 50 10.33 -36.78 -14.06
N GLN A 51 9.27 -37.25 -13.39
CA GLN A 51 8.54 -36.48 -12.37
C GLN A 51 9.40 -36.08 -11.17
N ASP A 52 10.38 -36.91 -10.80
CA ASP A 52 11.29 -36.62 -9.69
C ASP A 52 12.21 -35.43 -9.97
N LEU A 53 12.73 -35.31 -11.19
CA LEU A 53 13.57 -34.19 -11.60
C LEU A 53 12.77 -32.90 -11.69
N TYR A 54 11.54 -32.98 -12.23
CA TYR A 54 10.60 -31.86 -12.24
C TYR A 54 10.30 -31.37 -10.82
N ARG A 55 9.97 -32.29 -9.90
CA ARG A 55 9.66 -31.96 -8.50
C ARG A 55 10.86 -31.32 -7.81
N ARG A 56 12.07 -31.87 -7.99
CA ARG A 56 13.30 -31.31 -7.40
C ARG A 56 13.58 -29.92 -7.93
N TYR A 57 13.50 -29.71 -9.24
CA TYR A 57 13.74 -28.42 -9.87
C TYR A 57 12.79 -27.34 -9.33
N TRP A 58 11.48 -27.61 -9.38
CA TRP A 58 10.48 -26.66 -8.89
C TRP A 58 10.54 -26.46 -7.38
N SER A 59 10.83 -27.50 -6.60
CA SER A 59 11.04 -27.34 -5.17
C SER A 59 12.24 -26.45 -4.85
N ALA A 60 13.34 -26.56 -5.59
CA ALA A 60 14.52 -25.71 -5.40
C ALA A 60 14.21 -24.25 -5.76
N GLN A 61 13.54 -24.03 -6.89
CA GLN A 61 13.21 -22.69 -7.35
C GLN A 61 12.16 -22.00 -6.47
N LEU A 62 11.15 -22.75 -6.01
CA LEU A 62 10.15 -22.23 -5.09
C LEU A 62 10.73 -21.99 -3.69
N ASN A 63 11.65 -22.83 -3.23
CA ASN A 63 12.30 -22.63 -1.94
C ASN A 63 13.26 -21.44 -1.94
N GLU A 64 13.91 -21.15 -3.07
CA GLU A 64 14.72 -19.95 -3.27
C GLU A 64 13.86 -18.68 -3.34
N ALA A 65 12.68 -18.77 -3.97
CA ALA A 65 11.73 -17.66 -4.09
C ALA A 65 10.84 -17.48 -2.85
N ALA A 66 10.78 -18.48 -1.96
CA ALA A 66 9.96 -18.41 -0.75
C ALA A 66 10.56 -17.40 0.21
N VAL A 67 9.74 -16.42 0.63
CA VAL A 67 10.09 -15.53 1.72
C VAL A 67 10.20 -16.37 2.99
N ALA A 68 11.39 -16.42 3.59
CA ALA A 68 11.61 -17.12 4.85
C ALA A 68 10.77 -16.45 5.95
N TYR A 69 9.68 -17.11 6.34
CA TYR A 69 8.90 -16.67 7.48
C TYR A 69 9.67 -17.00 8.77
N PRO A 70 9.80 -16.05 9.69
CA PRO A 70 10.43 -16.32 10.98
C PRO A 70 9.58 -17.31 11.78
N SER A 71 10.24 -18.23 12.49
CA SER A 71 9.60 -19.32 13.23
C SER A 71 8.99 -18.91 14.58
N ALA A 72 9.31 -17.71 15.08
CA ALA A 72 9.09 -17.35 16.49
C ALA A 72 8.23 -16.11 16.76
N VAL A 73 7.65 -15.47 15.72
CA VAL A 73 7.00 -14.13 15.69
C VAL A 73 7.92 -13.06 15.11
N ALA A 74 7.41 -12.29 14.15
CA ALA A 74 8.05 -11.06 13.70
C ALA A 74 7.10 -9.88 13.70
N TRP A 75 7.51 -8.83 14.41
CA TRP A 75 6.82 -7.55 14.39
C TRP A 75 7.14 -6.80 13.10
N LYS A 76 6.09 -6.29 12.45
CA LYS A 76 6.29 -5.38 11.33
C LYS A 76 6.78 -4.03 11.88
N PRO A 77 7.91 -3.49 11.41
CA PRO A 77 8.32 -2.14 11.77
C PRO A 77 7.19 -1.19 11.37
N SER A 78 6.73 -0.37 12.32
CA SER A 78 5.70 0.63 12.04
C SER A 78 6.45 1.90 11.64
N PRO A 79 6.28 2.39 10.40
CA PRO A 79 6.99 3.57 9.95
C PRO A 79 6.38 4.88 10.50
N SER A 80 5.28 4.81 11.25
CA SER A 80 4.58 6.00 11.76
C SER A 80 4.88 6.25 13.24
N LEU A 81 5.18 7.51 13.55
CA LEU A 81 5.22 8.00 14.93
C LEU A 81 3.87 7.76 15.62
N MET A 82 3.92 7.32 16.87
CA MET A 82 2.74 7.04 17.68
C MET A 82 2.40 8.26 18.53
N PHE A 83 1.13 8.65 18.56
CA PHE A 83 0.65 9.79 19.32
C PHE A 83 -0.46 9.36 20.28
N ALA A 84 -0.46 9.94 21.49
CA ALA A 84 -1.52 9.73 22.47
C ALA A 84 -2.88 10.14 21.89
N GLY A 85 -3.92 9.36 22.18
CA GLY A 85 -5.28 9.61 21.73
C GLY A 85 -5.56 9.30 20.25
N LYS A 86 -4.61 8.76 19.48
CA LYS A 86 -4.83 8.36 18.07
C LYS A 86 -4.74 6.85 17.88
N PRO A 87 -5.65 6.23 17.11
CA PRO A 87 -5.60 4.79 16.86
C PRO A 87 -4.31 4.42 16.12
N GLN A 88 -3.65 3.38 16.60
CA GLN A 88 -2.43 2.81 16.05
C GLN A 88 -2.71 1.39 15.57
N THR A 89 -2.14 1.05 14.42
CA THR A 89 -2.20 -0.31 13.87
C THR A 89 -0.80 -0.89 13.88
N THR A 90 -0.61 -2.00 14.56
CA THR A 90 0.65 -2.75 14.56
C THR A 90 0.43 -4.08 13.85
N GLY A 91 1.24 -4.36 12.83
CA GLY A 91 1.26 -5.66 12.16
C GLY A 91 2.24 -6.62 12.83
N LEU A 92 1.88 -7.89 12.89
CA LEU A 92 2.74 -8.99 13.30
C LEU A 92 2.55 -10.20 12.37
N ILE A 93 3.59 -11.00 12.24
CA ILE A 93 3.66 -12.19 11.38
C ILE A 93 3.89 -13.38 12.29
N LEU A 94 3.00 -14.38 12.23
CA LEU A 94 3.01 -15.57 13.06
C LEU A 94 2.53 -16.78 12.23
N GLN A 95 3.35 -17.83 12.14
CA GLN A 95 3.07 -19.02 11.32
C GLN A 95 2.02 -19.95 11.92
N GLU A 96 2.03 -20.12 13.25
CA GLU A 96 1.22 -21.11 13.93
C GLU A 96 0.51 -20.48 15.14
N GLY A 97 -0.75 -20.88 15.36
CA GLY A 97 -1.54 -20.47 16.52
C GLY A 97 -2.31 -19.16 16.36
N THR A 98 -3.12 -18.86 17.37
CA THR A 98 -3.87 -17.59 17.47
C THR A 98 -3.16 -16.70 18.49
N PRO A 99 -2.62 -15.54 18.07
CA PRO A 99 -1.90 -14.65 18.96
C PRO A 99 -2.86 -14.03 19.97
N ARG A 100 -2.49 -14.09 21.24
CA ARG A 100 -3.14 -13.33 22.31
C ARG A 100 -2.13 -12.37 22.90
N GLY A 101 -2.49 -11.09 22.94
CA GLY A 101 -1.61 -10.04 23.43
C GLY A 101 -2.24 -9.20 24.52
N VAL A 102 -1.38 -8.53 25.28
CA VAL A 102 -1.76 -7.52 26.26
C VAL A 102 -0.95 -6.25 26.01
N LEU A 103 -1.60 -5.11 26.26
CA LEU A 103 -0.99 -3.80 26.32
C LEU A 103 -0.48 -3.56 27.73
N LEU A 104 0.83 -3.33 27.83
CA LEU A 104 1.52 -2.94 29.05
C LEU A 104 1.79 -1.44 28.96
N GLN A 105 1.17 -0.66 29.82
CA GLN A 105 1.44 0.78 29.91
C GLN A 105 1.74 1.14 31.36
N GLU A 106 2.76 1.98 31.55
CA GLU A 106 3.18 2.40 32.88
C GLU A 106 2.03 3.15 33.59
N GLY A 107 1.66 2.68 34.77
CA GLY A 107 0.56 3.25 35.56
C GLY A 107 -0.86 2.81 35.19
N GLN A 108 -1.03 1.88 34.23
CA GLN A 108 -2.33 1.28 33.90
C GLN A 108 -2.31 -0.25 34.07
N LEU A 109 -3.50 -0.82 34.29
CA LEU A 109 -3.67 -2.28 34.29
C LEU A 109 -3.43 -2.83 32.88
N PRO A 110 -2.90 -4.06 32.74
CA PRO A 110 -2.74 -4.70 31.44
C PRO A 110 -4.10 -4.80 30.72
N GLU A 111 -4.19 -4.21 29.55
CA GLU A 111 -5.41 -4.24 28.74
C GLU A 111 -5.30 -5.31 27.66
N SER A 112 -6.41 -5.97 27.34
CA SER A 112 -6.44 -6.97 26.26
C SER A 112 -6.15 -6.30 24.92
N LEU A 113 -5.16 -6.78 24.16
CA LEU A 113 -4.86 -6.30 22.82
C LEU A 113 -5.69 -7.08 21.79
N PRO A 114 -6.66 -6.47 21.10
CA PRO A 114 -7.42 -7.16 20.06
C PRO A 114 -6.54 -7.36 18.82
N ILE A 115 -6.35 -8.62 18.42
CA ILE A 115 -5.54 -9.01 17.26
C ILE A 115 -6.46 -9.73 16.27
N VAL A 116 -6.44 -9.29 15.01
CA VAL A 116 -7.28 -9.80 13.92
C VAL A 116 -6.40 -10.42 12.84
N GLN A 117 -6.79 -11.60 12.36
CA GLN A 117 -6.09 -12.28 11.27
C GLN A 117 -6.45 -11.65 9.92
N ASN A 118 -5.49 -11.56 9.01
CA ASN A 118 -5.76 -11.21 7.63
C ASN A 118 -6.38 -12.40 6.89
N LEU A 119 -7.51 -12.19 6.22
CA LEU A 119 -8.24 -13.25 5.49
C LEU A 119 -7.48 -13.80 4.27
N TYR A 120 -6.65 -12.98 3.64
CA TYR A 120 -5.89 -13.36 2.45
C TYR A 120 -4.52 -13.97 2.78
N GLU A 121 -3.99 -13.67 3.97
CA GLU A 121 -2.68 -14.17 4.42
C GLU A 121 -2.79 -14.63 5.88
N PRO A 122 -3.04 -15.93 6.13
CA PRO A 122 -3.30 -16.48 7.47
C PRO A 122 -2.15 -16.29 8.46
N VAL A 123 -0.94 -16.08 7.95
CA VAL A 123 0.27 -15.86 8.75
C VAL A 123 0.35 -14.39 9.23
N ARG A 124 -0.45 -13.49 8.67
CA ARG A 124 -0.46 -12.06 9.00
C ARG A 124 -1.58 -11.72 9.96
N TRP A 125 -1.21 -10.98 11.00
CA TRP A 125 -2.10 -10.51 12.05
C TRP A 125 -1.94 -9.01 12.25
N GLU A 126 -3.03 -8.33 12.58
CA GLU A 126 -3.08 -6.89 12.81
C GLU A 126 -3.73 -6.60 14.15
N ALA A 127 -3.04 -5.80 14.96
CA ALA A 127 -3.54 -5.32 16.24
C ALA A 127 -3.87 -3.83 16.15
N ARG A 128 -5.07 -3.45 16.57
CA ARG A 128 -5.50 -2.04 16.63
C ARG A 128 -5.69 -1.63 18.08
N TRP A 129 -5.04 -0.55 18.47
CA TRP A 129 -5.05 -0.07 19.85
C TRP A 129 -4.88 1.45 19.88
N GLN A 130 -5.26 2.09 20.98
CA GLN A 130 -5.20 3.53 21.13
C GLN A 130 -4.55 3.86 22.47
N PRO A 131 -3.34 4.43 22.48
CA PRO A 131 -2.71 4.83 23.73
C PRO A 131 -3.48 6.00 24.36
N ALA A 132 -3.83 5.86 25.64
CA ALA A 132 -4.52 6.91 26.37
C ALA A 132 -3.57 8.01 26.84
N THR A 133 -2.33 7.64 27.23
CA THR A 133 -1.35 8.58 27.77
C THR A 133 -0.02 8.48 27.01
N PRO A 134 0.77 9.57 26.96
CA PRO A 134 2.11 9.53 26.38
C PRO A 134 3.08 8.76 27.30
N GLY A 135 4.08 8.10 26.71
CA GLY A 135 5.06 7.31 27.44
C GLY A 135 5.44 6.00 26.76
N TRP A 136 6.14 5.14 27.49
CA TRP A 136 6.48 3.80 27.01
C TRP A 136 5.28 2.87 27.08
N VAL A 137 4.99 2.21 25.95
CA VAL A 137 3.99 1.16 25.83
C VAL A 137 4.65 -0.12 25.35
N GLY A 138 4.41 -1.22 26.04
CA GLY A 138 4.82 -2.56 25.68
C GLY A 138 3.66 -3.34 25.07
N LEU A 139 3.83 -3.83 23.85
CA LEU A 139 2.94 -4.79 23.20
C LEU A 139 3.48 -6.19 23.49
N ALA A 140 2.89 -6.88 24.46
CA ALA A 140 3.33 -8.23 24.86
C ALA A 140 2.40 -9.29 24.25
N LEU A 141 2.96 -10.25 23.50
CA LEU A 141 2.27 -11.50 23.21
C LEU A 141 2.43 -12.46 24.38
N THR A 142 1.33 -13.12 24.74
CA THR A 142 1.28 -14.15 25.78
C THR A 142 1.31 -15.55 25.18
N GLU A 143 0.61 -15.74 24.05
CA GLU A 143 0.51 -17.00 23.30
C GLU A 143 0.57 -16.67 21.80
N PRO A 144 1.14 -17.53 20.94
CA PRO A 144 1.87 -18.77 21.25
C PRO A 144 3.35 -18.57 21.61
N ALA A 145 3.93 -17.40 21.34
CA ALA A 145 5.28 -17.04 21.74
C ALA A 145 5.24 -15.81 22.65
N ARG A 146 6.01 -15.85 23.74
CA ARG A 146 6.19 -14.68 24.62
C ARG A 146 7.21 -13.76 23.99
N ASP A 147 6.71 -12.69 23.38
CA ASP A 147 7.53 -11.62 22.84
C ASP A 147 6.94 -10.27 23.24
N THR A 148 7.78 -9.28 23.49
CA THR A 148 7.35 -7.95 23.92
C THR A 148 8.04 -6.88 23.10
N ARG A 149 7.25 -6.06 22.43
CA ARG A 149 7.72 -4.91 21.68
C ARG A 149 7.43 -3.63 22.43
N TRP A 150 8.48 -2.87 22.72
CA TRP A 150 8.35 -1.53 23.29
C TRP A 150 8.23 -0.48 22.19
N ALA A 151 7.35 0.48 22.39
CA ALA A 151 7.19 1.65 21.56
C ALA A 151 6.98 2.89 22.44
N TYR A 152 7.50 4.03 22.00
CA TYR A 152 7.32 5.29 22.69
C TYR A 152 6.19 6.10 22.05
N VAL A 153 5.20 6.47 22.85
CA VAL A 153 4.05 7.27 22.44
C VAL A 153 4.33 8.73 22.79
N LEU A 154 4.28 9.59 21.77
CA LEU A 154 4.50 11.02 21.92
C LEU A 154 3.22 11.73 22.40
N PRO A 155 3.35 12.82 23.16
CA PRO A 155 2.24 13.73 23.42
C PRO A 155 1.74 14.35 22.11
N ASP A 156 0.43 14.61 22.03
CA ASP A 156 -0.18 15.21 20.84
C ASP A 156 0.30 16.66 20.58
N THR A 157 0.88 17.32 21.59
CA THR A 157 1.31 18.73 21.51
C THR A 157 2.76 18.93 21.07
N THR A 158 3.58 17.89 21.04
CA THR A 158 5.04 18.06 20.97
C THR A 158 5.53 18.46 19.58
N TYR A 159 4.86 18.03 18.49
CA TYR A 159 5.31 18.29 17.12
C TYR A 159 4.15 18.39 16.11
N PRO A 160 3.47 19.54 16.00
CA PRO A 160 2.34 19.69 15.08
C PRO A 160 2.74 19.52 13.60
N GLU A 161 3.97 19.89 13.23
CA GLU A 161 4.51 19.69 11.88
C GLU A 161 4.69 18.21 11.51
N LEU A 162 5.13 17.37 12.45
CA LEU A 162 5.27 15.92 12.22
C LEU A 162 3.92 15.23 12.07
N GLN A 163 2.88 15.74 12.74
CA GLN A 163 1.53 15.23 12.55
C GLN A 163 0.97 15.58 11.19
N ARG A 164 1.22 16.81 10.71
CA ARG A 164 0.78 17.24 9.37
C ARG A 164 1.43 16.40 8.29
N THR A 165 2.73 16.12 8.39
CA THR A 165 3.42 15.26 7.42
C THR A 165 2.95 13.81 7.51
N ALA A 166 2.72 13.27 8.71
CA ALA A 166 2.14 11.93 8.87
C ALA A 166 0.74 11.81 8.26
N LEU A 167 -0.13 12.80 8.47
CA LEU A 167 -1.46 12.87 7.87
C LEU A 167 -1.39 13.00 6.35
N GLN A 168 -0.54 13.88 5.82
CA GLN A 168 -0.34 14.02 4.36
C GLN A 168 0.13 12.72 3.73
N ASN A 169 1.06 12.01 4.36
CA ASN A 169 1.53 10.71 3.87
C ASN A 169 0.44 9.64 3.92
N ALA A 170 -0.39 9.62 4.97
CA ALA A 170 -1.53 8.72 5.07
C ALA A 170 -2.59 9.01 3.99
N PHE A 171 -2.92 10.28 3.76
CA PHE A 171 -3.81 10.70 2.68
C PHE A 171 -3.26 10.39 1.29
N ALA A 172 -1.97 10.59 1.06
CA ALA A 172 -1.33 10.26 -0.21
C ALA A 172 -1.42 8.75 -0.51
N LYS A 173 -1.17 7.90 0.49
CA LYS A 173 -1.32 6.44 0.36
C LYS A 173 -2.77 6.03 0.09
N ALA A 174 -3.71 6.55 0.87
CA ALA A 174 -5.13 6.26 0.68
C ALA A 174 -5.63 6.72 -0.71
N SER A 175 -5.17 7.89 -1.17
CA SER A 175 -5.46 8.41 -2.52
C SER A 175 -4.89 7.51 -3.62
N GLN A 176 -3.68 6.96 -3.42
CA GLN A 176 -3.05 6.05 -4.37
C GLN A 176 -3.77 4.70 -4.43
N GLU A 177 -4.27 4.19 -3.30
CA GLU A 177 -5.10 2.98 -3.24
C GLU A 177 -6.49 3.20 -3.85
N GLN A 178 -7.09 4.38 -3.65
CA GLN A 178 -8.37 4.75 -4.28
C GLN A 178 -8.29 4.99 -5.79
N LYS A 179 -7.10 5.30 -6.35
CA LYS A 179 -6.94 5.45 -7.81
C LYS A 179 -7.21 4.16 -8.59
N MET A 180 -7.26 2.98 -7.95
CA MET A 180 -7.73 1.74 -8.58
C MET A 180 -9.26 1.66 -8.70
N SER A 181 -10.00 2.45 -7.92
CA SER A 181 -11.43 2.65 -8.09
C SER A 181 -11.65 3.99 -8.82
N SER A 182 -11.18 4.05 -10.07
CA SER A 182 -11.64 5.08 -11.00
C SER A 182 -13.11 4.83 -11.26
N THR A 183 -13.97 5.33 -10.38
CA THR A 183 -15.36 5.62 -10.73
C THR A 183 -15.25 6.64 -11.85
N GLU A 184 -15.43 6.17 -13.09
CA GLU A 184 -15.53 7.02 -14.26
C GLU A 184 -16.62 8.04 -13.97
N THR A 185 -16.20 9.23 -13.55
CA THR A 185 -17.09 10.37 -13.43
C THR A 185 -17.35 10.78 -14.87
N THR A 186 -18.35 10.15 -15.47
CA THR A 186 -18.87 10.54 -16.78
C THR A 186 -19.31 11.99 -16.65
N LEU A 187 -18.49 12.90 -17.16
CA LEU A 187 -18.84 14.30 -17.35
C LEU A 187 -19.95 14.33 -18.40
N VAL A 188 -21.19 14.16 -17.94
CA VAL A 188 -22.36 14.31 -18.79
C VAL A 188 -22.49 15.80 -19.08
N ALA A 189 -22.08 16.20 -20.28
CA ALA A 189 -22.36 17.52 -20.81
C ALA A 189 -23.88 17.71 -20.83
N LYS A 190 -24.39 18.49 -19.86
CA LYS A 190 -25.82 18.77 -19.76
C LYS A 190 -26.19 19.74 -20.88
N PRO A 191 -27.07 19.36 -21.83
CA PRO A 191 -27.49 20.27 -22.87
C PRO A 191 -28.19 21.48 -22.24
N ILE A 192 -27.77 22.68 -22.63
CA ILE A 192 -28.41 23.93 -22.19
C ILE A 192 -29.84 23.93 -22.75
N PRO A 193 -30.88 24.05 -21.91
CA PRO A 193 -32.25 24.00 -22.37
C PRO A 193 -32.56 25.20 -23.29
N ALA A 194 -33.07 24.93 -24.48
CA ALA A 194 -33.37 25.92 -25.52
C ALA A 194 -34.36 27.02 -25.10
N PHE A 195 -35.08 26.82 -23.98
CA PHE A 195 -36.01 27.79 -23.41
C PHE A 195 -35.35 29.13 -23.03
N TRP A 196 -34.06 29.13 -22.65
CA TRP A 196 -33.34 30.36 -22.32
C TRP A 196 -33.22 31.31 -23.52
N TRP A 197 -33.02 30.76 -24.71
CA TRP A 197 -32.99 31.54 -25.95
C TRP A 197 -34.35 32.13 -26.29
N TRP A 198 -35.43 31.41 -25.98
CA TRP A 198 -36.79 31.87 -26.18
C TRP A 198 -37.15 33.04 -25.24
N GLY A 199 -36.75 32.95 -23.97
CA GLY A 199 -36.92 34.03 -23.00
C GLY A 199 -36.19 35.31 -23.41
N LEU A 200 -34.95 35.20 -23.89
CA LEU A 200 -34.19 36.35 -24.38
C LEU A 200 -34.82 36.98 -25.64
N ALA A 201 -35.27 36.16 -26.59
CA ALA A 201 -35.93 36.64 -27.80
C ALA A 201 -37.25 37.37 -27.49
N LEU A 202 -38.05 36.83 -26.56
CA LEU A 202 -39.28 37.50 -26.10
C LEU A 202 -38.99 38.81 -25.40
N PHE A 203 -37.91 38.90 -24.63
CA PHE A 203 -37.53 40.14 -23.96
C PHE A 203 -37.17 41.23 -24.99
N CYS A 204 -36.41 40.89 -26.03
CA CYS A 204 -36.11 41.81 -27.13
C CYS A 204 -37.37 42.25 -27.88
N LEU A 205 -38.30 41.34 -28.17
CA LEU A 205 -39.58 41.65 -28.81
C LEU A 205 -40.47 42.55 -27.93
N ALA A 206 -40.56 42.26 -26.63
CA ALA A 206 -41.31 43.07 -25.68
C ALA A 206 -40.71 44.49 -25.56
N PHE A 207 -39.39 44.59 -25.57
CA PHE A 207 -38.69 45.88 -25.54
C PHE A 207 -38.95 46.69 -26.83
N LEU A 208 -38.86 46.05 -28.00
CA LEU A 208 -39.16 46.68 -29.29
C LEU A 208 -40.63 47.10 -29.41
N TRP A 209 -41.56 46.37 -28.79
CA TRP A 209 -42.98 46.72 -28.75
C TRP A 209 -43.27 47.94 -27.86
N ILE A 210 -42.41 48.20 -26.87
CA ILE A 210 -42.53 49.32 -25.94
C ILE A 210 -41.96 50.62 -26.50
N GLU A 211 -40.98 50.54 -27.40
CA GLU A 211 -40.36 51.70 -28.05
C GLU A 211 -41.35 52.65 -28.77
N PRO A 212 -42.34 52.19 -29.56
CA PRO A 212 -43.28 53.11 -30.23
C PRO A 212 -44.39 53.67 -29.31
N LYS A 213 -44.39 53.31 -28.02
CA LYS A 213 -45.40 53.76 -27.03
C LYS A 213 -44.85 54.75 -25.99
N LEU A 214 -43.56 55.06 -26.04
CA LEU A 214 -42.94 56.20 -25.35
C LEU A 214 -42.83 57.40 -26.30
#